data_AF-A0A9P6VS88-F1
#
_entry.id   AF-A0A9P6VS88-F1
#
_cell.length_a   1.000
_cell.length_b   1.000
_cell.length_c   1.000
_cell.angle_alpha   90.00
_cell.angle_beta   90.00
_cell.angle_gamma   90.00
#
_symmetry.space_group_name_H-M   'P 1'
#
loop_
_entity.id
_entity.type
_entity.pdbx_description
1 polymer ?
#
loop_
_entity_poly.entity_id
_entity_poly.type
_entity_poly.pdbx_seq_one_letter_code
_entity_poly.pdbx_strand_id
1 'polypeptide(L)'
;MPTSPCSASLLLVLPLLALLAVVVRGEPHNASSSSSWLLPAPFASKRRFTHEKLINAGDLNLAPQGGGGGGGPIAAWLDWNGDQHLDLVRLSADQRSLAVHLWDSVRFQYNQGPHLESDLKVIKSVVPGDYNFDGKIDLLVLGSLGTGGWWGGDDDDEDRTEMRIHLQQPDGSIGPAIPIADDNMKASLAHPIPFDGTGDMRTDLIGFARTSEEADEQEDVLRMWRNVYDPANGNGSSLFSLVDAPLDYSSHPSGHFTCRFPSPHFNAFIDLDGDCLADLFFVCLGGGSRRNDPERLEYQVWTNTKGGGDGKGGKFVFKREGKLPRGTKSVTFGDMDRDGTIDLVVTSCPPKSNHHRADCQISILYNRQISLCDSSSSSASAAACRDPEALCTADPDFSFTTPADEETTIIRVEDLAGHRTKQQGRRRRLVTQSQAGFKGSFPLLATVGDFNIDGYPDLLIVTADEHNPKDKRAQILESVPCSGVGGGVDGAGGAGAIVGCGGGGGGGKEKKERRGFRLVTSGAEALEQIDDVESAHWVDLDDDGTLDILVQRSGAGGGSGAARQPLFIKNNYFHDAFFLKAQGLVRTSTGHGRAAV
;
A
#
# COMPACT_ATOMS: atom_id res chain seq x y z
N MET A 1 35.53 -67.23 30.78
CA MET A 1 34.25 -67.94 31.01
C MET A 1 33.11 -66.96 30.86
N PRO A 2 31.98 -67.42 30.29
CA PRO A 2 31.22 -66.74 29.24
C PRO A 2 29.87 -66.23 29.80
N THR A 3 29.03 -65.49 29.06
CA THR A 3 28.13 -66.03 28.04
C THR A 3 27.60 -64.95 27.08
N SER A 4 27.66 -65.25 25.78
CA SER A 4 26.64 -64.91 24.77
C SER A 4 25.89 -66.23 24.43
N PRO A 5 24.90 -66.31 23.51
CA PRO A 5 24.24 -65.27 22.68
C PRO A 5 22.70 -65.43 22.58
N CYS A 6 22.01 -64.48 21.92
CA CYS A 6 21.10 -64.81 20.82
C CYS A 6 20.77 -63.60 19.94
N SER A 7 20.57 -63.88 18.66
CA SER A 7 20.57 -63.01 17.48
C SER A 7 19.15 -62.56 17.08
N ALA A 8 19.02 -61.37 16.44
CA ALA A 8 18.57 -61.23 15.04
C ALA A 8 17.75 -59.95 14.74
N SER A 9 18.13 -59.34 13.61
CA SER A 9 17.32 -58.59 12.64
C SER A 9 17.04 -57.09 12.87
N LEU A 10 17.86 -56.29 12.18
CA LEU A 10 17.69 -54.89 11.83
C LEU A 10 16.66 -54.78 10.69
N LEU A 11 15.56 -54.03 10.88
CA LEU A 11 14.61 -53.65 9.83
C LEU A 11 14.63 -52.13 9.69
N LEU A 12 15.28 -51.66 8.63
CA LEU A 12 15.24 -50.27 8.17
C LEU A 12 13.87 -50.01 7.52
N VAL A 13 13.14 -49.02 8.02
CA VAL A 13 11.93 -48.48 7.37
C VAL A 13 12.31 -47.15 6.71
N LEU A 14 12.38 -47.15 5.38
CA LEU A 14 12.44 -45.95 4.54
C LEU A 14 11.00 -45.54 4.16
N PRO A 15 10.59 -44.27 4.27
CA PRO A 15 9.38 -43.79 3.62
C PRO A 15 9.71 -43.43 2.15
N LEU A 16 8.99 -44.08 1.25
CA LEU A 16 9.04 -43.86 -0.20
C LEU A 16 8.25 -42.58 -0.53
N LEU A 17 8.95 -41.49 -0.88
CA LEU A 17 8.34 -40.31 -1.49
C LEU A 17 8.15 -40.60 -2.99
N ALA A 18 6.91 -40.84 -3.43
CA ALA A 18 6.58 -40.95 -4.84
C ALA A 18 6.34 -39.55 -5.41
N LEU A 19 7.33 -39.02 -6.14
CA LEU A 19 7.20 -37.81 -6.95
C LEU A 19 6.57 -38.20 -8.29
N LEU A 20 5.30 -37.82 -8.52
CA LEU A 20 4.67 -37.96 -9.84
C LEU A 20 4.94 -36.68 -10.64
N ALA A 21 6.00 -36.68 -11.45
CA ALA A 21 6.25 -35.64 -12.44
C ALA A 21 5.40 -35.95 -13.69
N VAL A 22 4.36 -35.16 -13.94
CA VAL A 22 3.67 -35.13 -15.24
C VAL A 22 4.20 -33.94 -16.03
N VAL A 23 5.04 -34.24 -17.03
CA VAL A 23 5.44 -33.28 -18.06
C VAL A 23 4.29 -33.15 -19.05
N VAL A 24 3.64 -31.98 -19.11
CA VAL A 24 2.73 -31.64 -20.20
C VAL A 24 3.47 -30.74 -21.18
N ARG A 25 3.84 -31.30 -22.34
CA ARG A 25 4.24 -30.52 -23.52
C ARG A 25 2.99 -29.90 -24.12
N GLY A 26 2.89 -28.57 -24.13
CA GLY A 26 1.88 -27.84 -24.88
C GLY A 26 2.34 -27.61 -26.32
N GLU A 27 1.58 -28.13 -27.28
CA GLU A 27 1.45 -27.54 -28.61
C GLU A 27 -0.04 -27.27 -28.88
N PRO A 28 -0.37 -26.24 -29.68
CA PRO A 28 -1.63 -25.54 -29.56
C PRO A 28 -2.64 -26.01 -30.60
N HIS A 29 -3.85 -26.42 -30.21
CA HIS A 29 -4.96 -26.45 -31.17
C HIS A 29 -6.35 -26.27 -30.53
N ASN A 30 -7.01 -25.22 -31.03
CA ASN A 30 -8.43 -25.04 -31.37
C ASN A 30 -9.54 -25.74 -30.58
N ALA A 31 -10.42 -24.85 -30.10
CA ALA A 31 -11.83 -24.99 -29.77
C ALA A 31 -12.58 -26.27 -30.21
N SER A 32 -13.43 -26.72 -29.28
CA SER A 32 -14.53 -27.69 -29.39
C SER A 32 -14.18 -29.18 -29.24
N SER A 33 -14.20 -29.67 -28.00
CA SER A 33 -15.10 -30.77 -27.61
C SER A 33 -14.95 -31.06 -26.12
N SER A 34 -16.07 -31.06 -25.40
CA SER A 34 -16.19 -31.53 -24.03
C SER A 34 -15.98 -33.04 -23.95
N SER A 35 -14.95 -33.49 -23.23
CA SER A 35 -14.86 -34.87 -22.73
C SER A 35 -14.53 -34.85 -21.24
N SER A 36 -15.60 -34.94 -20.46
CA SER A 36 -15.63 -35.00 -19.00
C SER A 36 -15.00 -36.31 -18.52
N TRP A 37 -13.86 -36.24 -17.85
CA TRP A 37 -13.37 -37.34 -17.03
C TRP A 37 -13.94 -37.19 -15.62
N LEU A 38 -14.80 -38.14 -15.25
CA LEU A 38 -15.53 -38.21 -13.99
C LEU A 38 -14.58 -38.58 -12.84
N LEU A 39 -14.25 -37.62 -11.98
CA LEU A 39 -13.83 -37.89 -10.61
C LEU A 39 -15.07 -38.07 -9.72
N PRO A 40 -15.07 -38.99 -8.73
CA PRO A 40 -16.21 -39.18 -7.83
C PRO A 40 -16.44 -37.93 -6.97
N ALA A 41 -17.68 -37.46 -6.94
CA ALA A 41 -18.13 -36.31 -6.16
C ALA A 41 -18.24 -36.66 -4.66
N PRO A 42 -17.31 -36.15 -3.83
CA PRO A 42 -17.75 -35.33 -2.71
C PRO A 42 -17.04 -33.97 -2.63
N PHE A 43 -16.20 -33.62 -3.62
CA PHE A 43 -15.42 -32.36 -3.64
C PHE A 43 -15.87 -31.34 -4.70
N ALA A 44 -16.90 -31.64 -5.48
CA ALA A 44 -17.50 -30.65 -6.38
C ALA A 44 -18.45 -29.75 -5.59
N SER A 45 -17.89 -28.82 -4.79
CA SER A 45 -18.65 -27.62 -4.45
C SER A 45 -19.09 -27.00 -5.77
N LYS A 46 -20.38 -26.65 -5.91
CA LYS A 46 -20.80 -25.80 -7.02
C LYS A 46 -19.92 -24.55 -6.95
N ARG A 47 -19.04 -24.35 -7.93
CA ARG A 47 -18.26 -23.10 -7.99
C ARG A 47 -19.26 -21.95 -7.90
N ARG A 48 -19.10 -21.11 -6.88
CA ARG A 48 -19.99 -19.97 -6.61
C ARG A 48 -20.03 -19.00 -7.81
N PHE A 49 -18.95 -18.98 -8.59
CA PHE A 49 -18.75 -18.13 -9.77
C PHE A 49 -18.28 -18.95 -10.98
N THR A 50 -18.85 -18.71 -12.16
CA THR A 50 -18.67 -19.55 -13.38
C THR A 50 -18.18 -18.79 -14.61
N HIS A 51 -17.88 -17.49 -14.49
CA HIS A 51 -17.52 -16.62 -15.62
C HIS A 51 -16.25 -15.83 -15.29
N GLU A 52 -15.32 -15.74 -16.24
CA GLU A 52 -14.12 -14.90 -16.15
C GLU A 52 -14.49 -13.42 -16.26
N LYS A 53 -14.84 -12.80 -15.13
CA LYS A 53 -15.24 -11.40 -15.03
C LYS A 53 -15.23 -10.94 -13.58
N LEU A 54 -15.31 -9.63 -13.40
CA LEU A 54 -15.64 -9.00 -12.13
C LEU A 54 -17.10 -9.27 -11.75
N ILE A 55 -17.34 -9.59 -10.48
CA ILE A 55 -18.65 -9.95 -9.96
C ILE A 55 -18.98 -9.07 -8.76
N ASN A 56 -20.13 -8.39 -8.82
CA ASN A 56 -20.61 -7.62 -7.69
C ASN A 56 -21.02 -8.58 -6.54
N ALA A 57 -20.28 -8.51 -5.44
CA ALA A 57 -20.50 -9.32 -4.24
C ALA A 57 -21.39 -8.61 -3.19
N GLY A 58 -21.80 -7.36 -3.44
CA GLY A 58 -22.62 -6.58 -2.53
C GLY A 58 -21.83 -5.91 -1.40
N ASP A 59 -22.54 -5.42 -0.39
CA ASP A 59 -21.94 -4.75 0.77
C ASP A 59 -21.43 -5.72 1.85
N LEU A 60 -21.68 -7.02 1.70
CA LEU A 60 -21.25 -8.08 2.62
C LEU A 60 -21.69 -7.83 4.08
N ASN A 61 -22.92 -7.35 4.27
CA ASN A 61 -23.54 -7.04 5.56
C ASN A 61 -22.92 -5.81 6.27
N LEU A 62 -22.27 -4.91 5.53
CA LEU A 62 -21.77 -3.63 6.05
C LEU A 62 -22.73 -2.45 5.80
N ALA A 63 -23.84 -2.66 5.09
CA ALA A 63 -24.87 -1.64 4.93
C ALA A 63 -25.48 -1.27 6.30
N PRO A 64 -25.80 0.02 6.54
CA PRO A 64 -26.38 0.45 7.81
C PRO A 64 -27.73 -0.24 8.08
N GLN A 65 -27.83 -0.99 9.17
CA GLN A 65 -29.10 -1.57 9.61
C GLN A 65 -29.91 -0.53 10.39
N GLY A 66 -30.73 0.26 9.70
CA GLY A 66 -31.63 1.26 10.31
C GLY A 66 -31.34 2.68 9.82
N GLY A 67 -32.38 3.39 9.36
CA GLY A 67 -32.30 4.65 8.59
C GLY A 67 -31.82 5.91 9.33
N GLY A 68 -30.87 5.82 10.27
CA GLY A 68 -30.32 6.95 10.99
C GLY A 68 -28.79 6.97 10.95
N GLY A 69 -28.23 7.59 9.91
CA GLY A 69 -26.78 7.80 9.74
C GLY A 69 -26.11 6.66 8.98
N GLY A 70 -25.77 6.89 7.71
CA GLY A 70 -24.94 5.93 6.96
C GLY A 70 -23.57 5.79 7.63
N GLY A 71 -23.00 4.59 7.67
CA GLY A 71 -21.63 4.44 8.18
C GLY A 71 -20.61 5.13 7.26
N GLY A 72 -19.44 5.45 7.80
CA GLY A 72 -18.37 6.14 7.08
C GLY A 72 -17.42 5.17 6.37
N PRO A 73 -16.21 5.63 6.02
CA PRO A 73 -15.26 4.84 5.26
C PRO A 73 -14.73 3.65 6.05
N ILE A 74 -14.31 2.61 5.32
CA ILE A 74 -13.38 1.61 5.86
C ILE A 74 -12.02 2.31 5.99
N ALA A 75 -11.50 2.34 7.22
CA ALA A 75 -10.34 3.14 7.61
C ALA A 75 -9.06 2.30 7.73
N ALA A 76 -9.18 1.02 8.09
CA ALA A 76 -8.04 0.12 8.20
C ALA A 76 -8.46 -1.35 8.02
N TRP A 77 -7.48 -2.19 7.67
CA TRP A 77 -7.56 -3.64 7.60
C TRP A 77 -6.67 -4.26 8.67
N LEU A 78 -7.08 -5.39 9.24
CA LEU A 78 -6.38 -6.06 10.33
C LEU A 78 -6.90 -7.49 10.53
N ASP A 79 -6.26 -8.24 11.43
CA ASP A 79 -6.79 -9.48 12.01
C ASP A 79 -7.06 -9.20 13.49
N TRP A 80 -8.30 -8.82 13.83
CA TRP A 80 -8.61 -8.37 15.19
C TRP A 80 -8.69 -9.57 16.13
N ASN A 81 -9.32 -10.66 15.73
CA ASN A 81 -9.56 -11.81 16.62
C ASN A 81 -8.45 -12.88 16.54
N GLY A 82 -7.41 -12.67 15.71
CA GLY A 82 -6.28 -13.59 15.55
C GLY A 82 -6.65 -14.85 14.78
N ASP A 83 -7.71 -14.82 13.97
CA ASP A 83 -8.20 -15.98 13.21
C ASP A 83 -7.63 -16.08 11.79
N GLN A 84 -6.70 -15.18 11.45
CA GLN A 84 -5.99 -15.06 10.17
C GLN A 84 -6.84 -14.61 8.98
N HIS A 85 -8.11 -14.23 9.21
CA HIS A 85 -8.93 -13.61 8.19
C HIS A 85 -8.83 -12.09 8.22
N LEU A 86 -9.22 -11.48 7.11
CA LEU A 86 -9.15 -10.03 6.93
C LEU A 86 -10.37 -9.35 7.55
N ASP A 87 -10.21 -8.90 8.79
CA ASP A 87 -11.15 -8.00 9.46
C ASP A 87 -10.93 -6.55 9.02
N LEU A 88 -11.86 -5.68 9.40
CA LEU A 88 -11.77 -4.25 9.09
C LEU A 88 -12.20 -3.35 10.24
N VAL A 89 -11.65 -2.14 10.25
CA VAL A 89 -12.13 -1.03 11.07
C VAL A 89 -12.89 -0.05 10.19
N ARG A 90 -14.12 0.23 10.57
CA ARG A 90 -14.98 1.21 9.92
C ARG A 90 -15.12 2.47 10.77
N LEU A 91 -14.95 3.62 10.14
CA LEU A 91 -15.17 4.93 10.75
C LEU A 91 -16.64 5.33 10.63
N SER A 92 -17.19 6.03 11.63
CA SER A 92 -18.52 6.64 11.54
C SER A 92 -18.54 7.81 10.53
N ALA A 93 -19.69 8.14 9.94
CA ALA A 93 -19.77 9.23 8.98
C ALA A 93 -19.46 10.62 9.58
N ASP A 94 -19.63 10.80 10.88
CA ASP A 94 -19.25 12.04 11.58
C ASP A 94 -17.79 12.04 12.05
N GLN A 95 -17.05 10.95 11.81
CA GLN A 95 -15.66 10.71 12.18
C GLN A 95 -15.41 10.77 13.69
N ARG A 96 -16.29 10.19 14.50
CA ARG A 96 -16.21 10.20 15.96
C ARG A 96 -16.11 8.83 16.61
N SER A 97 -16.47 7.78 15.88
CA SER A 97 -16.41 6.42 16.40
C SER A 97 -15.91 5.41 15.39
N LEU A 98 -15.36 4.32 15.92
CA LEU A 98 -14.79 3.21 15.16
C LEU A 98 -15.56 1.94 15.51
N ALA A 99 -15.83 1.11 14.50
CA ALA A 99 -16.41 -0.21 14.67
C ALA A 99 -15.57 -1.24 13.92
N VAL A 100 -15.08 -2.25 14.66
CA VAL A 100 -14.43 -3.41 14.07
C VAL A 100 -15.52 -4.33 13.51
N HIS A 101 -15.28 -4.89 12.33
CA HIS A 101 -16.12 -5.91 11.72
C HIS A 101 -15.28 -7.14 11.42
N LEU A 102 -15.79 -8.29 11.85
CA LEU A 102 -15.08 -9.57 11.78
C LEU A 102 -15.52 -10.35 10.54
N TRP A 103 -14.58 -10.89 9.77
CA TRP A 103 -14.89 -11.69 8.59
C TRP A 103 -15.45 -13.06 8.96
N ASP A 104 -16.54 -13.46 8.32
CA ASP A 104 -17.13 -14.81 8.44
C ASP A 104 -17.04 -15.50 7.08
N SER A 105 -15.98 -16.28 6.90
CA SER A 105 -15.70 -17.00 5.63
C SER A 105 -16.78 -18.05 5.31
N VAL A 106 -17.48 -18.58 6.32
CA VAL A 106 -18.56 -19.57 6.13
C VAL A 106 -19.80 -18.89 5.54
N ARG A 107 -20.19 -17.73 6.08
CA ARG A 107 -21.35 -16.96 5.61
C ARG A 107 -21.02 -16.00 4.46
N PHE A 108 -19.72 -15.77 4.20
CA PHE A 108 -19.21 -14.83 3.21
C PHE A 108 -19.73 -13.40 3.44
N GLN A 109 -19.60 -12.93 4.68
CA GLN A 109 -20.04 -11.61 5.10
C GLN A 109 -19.26 -11.14 6.33
N TYR A 110 -19.36 -9.86 6.63
CA TYR A 110 -18.85 -9.31 7.89
C TYR A 110 -19.89 -9.37 9.00
N ASN A 111 -19.43 -9.69 10.21
CA ASN A 111 -20.20 -9.63 11.45
C ASN A 111 -19.74 -8.42 12.28
N GLN A 112 -20.66 -7.87 13.09
CA GLN A 112 -20.33 -6.75 13.95
C GLN A 112 -19.39 -7.18 15.09
N GLY A 113 -18.28 -6.48 15.25
CA GLY A 113 -17.31 -6.64 16.34
C GLY A 113 -17.40 -5.51 17.37
N PRO A 114 -16.31 -5.25 18.12
CA PRO A 114 -16.28 -4.20 19.14
C PRO A 114 -16.38 -2.79 18.53
N HIS A 115 -16.85 -1.86 19.36
CA HIS A 115 -17.09 -0.46 19.00
C HIS A 115 -16.39 0.46 19.99
N LEU A 116 -15.88 1.59 19.49
CA LEU A 116 -15.21 2.64 20.25
C LEU A 116 -15.82 3.99 19.90
N GLU A 117 -16.37 4.67 20.91
CA GLU A 117 -16.62 6.12 20.86
C GLU A 117 -15.34 6.84 21.30
N SER A 118 -14.75 7.65 20.42
CA SER A 118 -13.49 8.35 20.71
C SER A 118 -13.74 9.64 21.49
N ASP A 119 -12.76 10.02 22.32
CA ASP A 119 -12.71 11.36 22.92
C ASP A 119 -12.37 12.45 21.89
N LEU A 120 -11.71 12.07 20.80
CA LEU A 120 -11.42 12.93 19.65
C LEU A 120 -12.71 13.40 18.98
N LYS A 121 -12.75 14.67 18.57
CA LYS A 121 -13.92 15.25 17.88
C LYS A 121 -13.94 14.94 16.39
N VAL A 122 -12.76 14.71 15.82
CA VAL A 122 -12.57 14.29 14.43
C VAL A 122 -11.40 13.29 14.37
N ILE A 123 -11.71 12.04 14.06
CA ILE A 123 -10.72 11.01 13.73
C ILE A 123 -10.29 11.21 12.27
N LYS A 124 -8.99 11.35 12.04
CA LYS A 124 -8.39 11.57 10.71
C LYS A 124 -7.69 10.32 10.17
N SER A 125 -7.14 9.46 11.04
CA SER A 125 -6.43 8.24 10.64
C SER A 125 -6.49 7.17 11.73
N VAL A 126 -6.44 5.90 11.33
CA VAL A 126 -6.36 4.73 12.22
C VAL A 126 -5.23 3.84 11.71
N VAL A 127 -4.28 3.51 12.58
CA VAL A 127 -3.11 2.69 12.25
C VAL A 127 -3.09 1.48 13.18
N PRO A 128 -3.51 0.29 12.69
CA PRO A 128 -3.38 -0.96 13.42
C PRO A 128 -1.90 -1.32 13.65
N GLY A 129 -1.60 -1.95 14.78
CA GLY A 129 -0.27 -2.46 15.08
C GLY A 129 -0.22 -3.07 16.48
N ASP A 130 0.79 -3.87 16.79
CA ASP A 130 1.03 -4.36 18.15
C ASP A 130 1.93 -3.35 18.87
N TYR A 131 1.35 -2.49 19.71
CA TYR A 131 2.09 -1.41 20.38
C TYR A 131 2.61 -1.84 21.75
N ASN A 132 2.10 -2.92 22.32
CA ASN A 132 2.51 -3.46 23.62
C ASN A 132 3.26 -4.80 23.54
N PHE A 133 3.48 -5.35 22.33
CA PHE A 133 4.19 -6.61 22.08
C PHE A 133 3.52 -7.84 22.70
N ASP A 134 2.19 -7.82 22.83
CA ASP A 134 1.44 -8.95 23.38
C ASP A 134 0.93 -9.95 22.32
N GLY A 135 1.20 -9.66 21.04
CA GLY A 135 0.82 -10.48 19.89
C GLY A 135 -0.60 -10.21 19.38
N LYS A 136 -1.30 -9.21 19.91
CA LYS A 136 -2.60 -8.77 19.42
C LYS A 136 -2.51 -7.45 18.67
N ILE A 137 -3.51 -7.18 17.84
CA ILE A 137 -3.60 -5.91 17.12
C ILE A 137 -4.26 -4.86 18.01
N ASP A 138 -3.52 -3.79 18.27
CA ASP A 138 -3.98 -2.56 18.90
C ASP A 138 -4.27 -1.48 17.84
N LEU A 139 -4.84 -0.35 18.27
CA LEU A 139 -5.17 0.78 17.37
C LEU A 139 -4.49 2.07 17.82
N LEU A 140 -3.68 2.67 16.94
CA LEU A 140 -3.29 4.07 17.04
C LEU A 140 -4.31 4.93 16.28
N VAL A 141 -5.00 5.81 17.00
CA VAL A 141 -6.01 6.71 16.45
C VAL A 141 -5.46 8.13 16.45
N LEU A 142 -5.43 8.75 15.27
CA LEU A 142 -4.96 10.12 15.08
C LEU A 142 -6.13 11.04 14.73
N GLY A 143 -6.18 12.22 15.33
CA GLY A 143 -7.27 13.16 15.09
C GLY A 143 -7.09 14.52 15.76
N SER A 144 -8.19 15.23 15.97
CA SER A 144 -8.23 16.53 16.64
C SER A 144 -9.27 16.57 17.76
N LEU A 145 -9.00 17.40 18.77
CA LEU A 145 -9.95 17.74 19.83
C LEU A 145 -10.91 18.88 19.43
N GLY A 146 -10.57 19.64 18.39
CA GLY A 146 -11.46 20.62 17.75
C GLY A 146 -12.34 19.98 16.68
N THR A 147 -13.51 20.59 16.39
CA THR A 147 -14.45 20.10 15.36
C THR A 147 -14.16 20.61 13.95
N GLY A 148 -13.17 21.50 13.80
CA GLY A 148 -13.00 22.41 12.67
C GLY A 148 -14.05 23.52 12.69
N GLY A 149 -13.64 24.78 12.46
CA GLY A 149 -14.56 25.90 12.42
C GLY A 149 -15.66 25.70 11.37
N TRP A 150 -16.82 26.37 11.52
CA TRP A 150 -17.96 26.30 10.57
C TRP A 150 -17.53 26.62 9.12
N TRP A 151 -16.50 27.45 8.94
CA TRP A 151 -15.92 27.79 7.63
C TRP A 151 -14.67 27.00 7.25
N GLY A 152 -14.33 25.93 7.99
CA GLY A 152 -13.02 25.27 7.89
C GLY A 152 -11.87 26.20 8.30
N GLY A 153 -12.14 27.14 9.21
CA GLY A 153 -11.13 28.02 9.78
C GLY A 153 -10.48 27.36 10.98
N ASP A 154 -9.15 27.43 11.00
CA ASP A 154 -8.27 26.93 12.04
C ASP A 154 -8.67 27.52 13.40
N ASP A 155 -9.27 26.71 14.27
CA ASP A 155 -9.19 26.99 15.71
C ASP A 155 -7.71 26.76 16.12
N ASP A 156 -7.16 27.54 17.05
CA ASP A 156 -5.73 27.44 17.46
C ASP A 156 -5.30 26.03 17.95
N ASP A 157 -6.26 25.13 18.21
CA ASP A 157 -6.07 23.70 18.53
C ASP A 157 -6.01 22.76 17.30
N GLU A 158 -6.23 23.24 16.08
CA GLU A 158 -6.19 22.44 14.84
C GLU A 158 -4.80 22.29 14.23
N ASP A 159 -3.79 23.04 14.69
CA ASP A 159 -2.41 22.98 14.18
C ASP A 159 -1.65 21.69 14.55
N ARG A 160 -2.29 20.77 15.28
CA ARG A 160 -1.65 19.58 15.86
C ARG A 160 -2.50 18.33 15.72
N THR A 161 -1.82 17.20 15.72
CA THR A 161 -2.45 15.89 15.68
C THR A 161 -2.37 15.24 17.04
N GLU A 162 -3.55 14.92 17.58
CA GLU A 162 -3.73 14.17 18.80
C GLU A 162 -3.59 12.67 18.50
N MET A 163 -2.85 11.98 19.35
CA MET A 163 -2.60 10.54 19.23
C MET A 163 -3.17 9.81 20.44
N ARG A 164 -3.94 8.75 20.20
CA ARG A 164 -4.48 7.85 21.21
C ARG A 164 -4.15 6.41 20.83
N ILE A 165 -3.66 5.64 21.79
CA ILE A 165 -3.47 4.20 21.61
C ILE A 165 -4.58 3.49 22.36
N HIS A 166 -5.22 2.54 21.70
CA HIS A 166 -6.21 1.66 22.29
C HIS A 166 -5.71 0.23 22.21
N LEU A 167 -5.35 -0.33 23.36
CA LEU A 167 -4.87 -1.71 23.44
C LEU A 167 -6.03 -2.69 23.37
N GLN A 168 -5.88 -3.79 22.64
CA GLN A 168 -6.88 -4.85 22.63
C GLN A 168 -6.92 -5.56 23.99
N GLN A 169 -8.13 -5.71 24.53
CA GLN A 169 -8.32 -6.40 25.80
C GLN A 169 -8.43 -7.92 25.61
N PRO A 170 -8.15 -8.74 26.63
CA PRO A 170 -8.26 -10.20 26.55
C PRO A 170 -9.65 -10.73 26.16
N ASP A 171 -10.71 -9.95 26.37
CA ASP A 171 -12.08 -10.28 25.97
C ASP A 171 -12.41 -9.86 24.52
N GLY A 172 -11.43 -9.34 23.78
CA GLY A 172 -11.58 -8.84 22.41
C GLY A 172 -12.16 -7.44 22.32
N SER A 173 -12.39 -6.73 23.44
CA SER A 173 -12.86 -5.34 23.43
C SER A 173 -11.72 -4.35 23.15
N ILE A 174 -12.10 -3.15 22.71
CA ILE A 174 -11.15 -2.04 22.51
C ILE A 174 -10.92 -1.37 23.88
N GLY A 175 -9.66 -1.31 24.33
CA GLY A 175 -9.28 -0.72 25.61
C GLY A 175 -9.50 0.79 25.70
N PRO A 176 -9.39 1.37 26.90
CA PRO A 176 -9.48 2.81 27.09
C PRO A 176 -8.36 3.55 26.34
N ALA A 177 -8.61 4.82 26.02
CA ALA A 177 -7.62 5.65 25.34
C ALA A 177 -6.38 5.87 26.23
N ILE A 178 -5.21 5.53 25.71
CA ILE A 178 -3.91 5.85 26.31
C ILE A 178 -3.34 7.04 25.52
N PRO A 179 -3.30 8.25 26.10
CA PRO A 179 -2.66 9.37 25.46
C PRO A 179 -1.15 9.14 25.42
N ILE A 180 -0.51 9.55 24.31
CA ILE A 180 0.94 9.66 24.26
C ILE A 180 1.31 10.89 25.09
N ALA A 181 1.70 10.65 26.34
CA ALA A 181 1.69 11.62 27.44
C ALA A 181 2.79 12.67 27.32
N ASP A 182 2.44 13.87 26.85
CA ASP A 182 2.88 15.21 27.30
C ASP A 182 2.45 16.24 26.22
N ASP A 183 2.14 17.49 26.60
CA ASP A 183 1.79 18.53 25.60
C ASP A 183 2.93 18.79 24.59
N ASN A 184 4.17 18.50 25.01
CA ASN A 184 5.39 18.55 24.19
C ASN A 184 5.60 17.29 23.31
N MET A 185 4.67 16.32 23.34
CA MET A 185 4.71 15.10 22.53
C MET A 185 3.64 15.06 21.43
N LYS A 186 2.88 16.15 21.24
CA LYS A 186 1.91 16.27 20.14
C LYS A 186 2.62 16.31 18.79
N ALA A 187 2.09 15.55 17.84
CA ALA A 187 2.60 15.56 16.48
C ALA A 187 2.13 16.82 15.73
N SER A 188 2.90 17.23 14.73
CA SER A 188 2.46 18.20 13.72
C SER A 188 1.26 17.67 12.92
N LEU A 189 0.67 18.51 12.06
CA LEU A 189 -0.36 18.11 11.10
C LEU A 189 0.08 17.05 10.09
N ALA A 190 1.39 16.94 9.80
CA ALA A 190 1.92 15.80 9.09
C ALA A 190 2.01 14.63 10.07
N HIS A 191 1.18 13.61 9.86
CA HIS A 191 1.05 12.49 10.76
C HIS A 191 2.37 11.71 10.87
N PRO A 192 2.76 11.22 12.05
CA PRO A 192 3.91 10.34 12.14
C PRO A 192 3.62 9.01 11.45
N ILE A 193 4.67 8.34 10.96
CA ILE A 193 4.59 6.99 10.38
C ILE A 193 5.20 5.96 11.34
N PRO A 194 4.65 4.73 11.38
CA PRO A 194 5.29 3.62 12.08
C PRO A 194 6.56 3.16 11.35
N PHE A 195 7.59 2.78 12.11
CA PHE A 195 8.83 2.20 11.62
C PHE A 195 9.59 1.46 12.74
N ASP A 196 10.60 0.67 12.41
CA ASP A 196 11.52 0.10 13.41
C ASP A 196 12.77 1.00 13.53
N GLY A 197 12.68 1.96 14.44
CA GLY A 197 13.69 2.98 14.69
C GLY A 197 14.85 2.50 15.55
N THR A 198 14.69 1.41 16.32
CA THR A 198 15.75 0.89 17.21
C THR A 198 16.36 -0.44 16.76
N GLY A 199 15.71 -1.17 15.86
CA GLY A 199 16.13 -2.49 15.37
C GLY A 199 15.71 -3.64 16.29
N ASP A 200 14.73 -3.42 17.17
CA ASP A 200 14.22 -4.42 18.12
C ASP A 200 12.88 -5.02 17.69
N MET A 201 12.46 -4.77 16.44
CA MET A 201 11.17 -5.12 15.86
C MET A 201 9.99 -4.45 16.56
N ARG A 202 10.24 -3.41 17.37
CA ARG A 202 9.15 -2.64 17.98
C ARG A 202 8.68 -1.51 17.09
N THR A 203 7.37 -1.27 17.14
CA THR A 203 6.70 -0.19 16.40
C THR A 203 7.01 1.14 17.07
N ASP A 204 8.06 1.80 16.60
CA ASP A 204 8.36 3.20 16.87
C ASP A 204 7.55 4.09 15.91
N LEU A 205 7.43 5.39 16.21
CA LEU A 205 6.84 6.38 15.30
C LEU A 205 7.86 7.48 14.99
N ILE A 206 7.92 7.95 13.75
CA ILE A 206 8.76 9.10 13.34
C ILE A 206 7.91 10.20 12.72
N GLY A 207 8.19 11.44 13.12
CA GLY A 207 7.45 12.62 12.66
C GLY A 207 7.91 13.88 13.35
N PHE A 208 7.22 14.98 13.08
CA PHE A 208 7.54 16.27 13.67
C PHE A 208 6.79 16.46 15.01
N ALA A 209 7.52 16.82 16.05
CA ALA A 209 6.99 17.18 17.36
C ALA A 209 7.45 18.59 17.76
N ARG A 210 6.65 19.26 18.60
CA ARG A 210 7.01 20.57 19.18
C ARG A 210 7.85 20.36 20.43
N THR A 211 8.99 21.02 20.52
CA THR A 211 9.94 20.80 21.62
C THR A 211 10.08 21.98 22.59
N SER A 212 9.39 23.10 22.37
CA SER A 212 9.42 24.29 23.25
C SER A 212 8.02 24.81 23.60
N GLU A 213 7.85 25.22 24.86
CA GLU A 213 6.63 25.86 25.40
C GLU A 213 6.61 27.38 25.17
N GLU A 214 7.73 27.97 24.72
CA GLU A 214 7.88 29.40 24.52
C GLU A 214 7.31 29.83 23.16
N ALA A 215 6.39 30.81 23.19
CA ALA A 215 5.58 31.22 22.04
C ALA A 215 6.38 31.77 20.83
N ASP A 216 7.57 32.31 21.07
CA ASP A 216 8.34 33.06 20.06
C ASP A 216 9.43 32.21 19.34
N GLU A 217 9.68 30.96 19.77
CA GLU A 217 10.71 30.06 19.22
C GLU A 217 10.14 28.68 18.81
N GLN A 218 8.95 28.69 18.20
CA GLN A 218 8.22 27.47 17.84
C GLN A 218 8.71 26.88 16.51
N GLU A 219 9.67 25.97 16.59
CA GLU A 219 10.05 25.12 15.46
C GLU A 219 9.63 23.67 15.68
N ASP A 220 9.00 23.11 14.64
CA ASP A 220 8.72 21.68 14.56
C ASP A 220 10.03 20.94 14.28
N VAL A 221 10.40 20.03 15.17
CA VAL A 221 11.64 19.24 15.06
C VAL A 221 11.29 17.79 14.74
N LEU A 222 12.04 17.18 13.83
CA LEU A 222 11.91 15.75 13.56
C LEU A 222 12.34 14.94 14.80
N ARG A 223 11.43 14.11 15.30
CA ARG A 223 11.60 13.29 16.51
C ARG A 223 11.13 11.87 16.24
N MET A 224 11.49 10.98 17.17
CA MET A 224 10.97 9.63 17.24
C MET A 224 10.21 9.44 18.55
N TRP A 225 8.98 8.96 18.48
CA TRP A 225 8.30 8.35 19.61
C TRP A 225 8.81 6.92 19.69
N ARG A 226 9.80 6.70 20.56
CA ARG A 226 10.38 5.39 20.79
C ARG A 226 9.46 4.56 21.66
N ASN A 227 9.13 3.35 21.23
CA ASN A 227 8.39 2.40 22.02
C ASN A 227 9.24 1.96 23.23
N VAL A 228 8.74 2.26 24.43
CA VAL A 228 9.41 1.93 25.69
C VAL A 228 8.52 1.08 26.59
N TYR A 229 7.51 0.44 26.01
CA TYR A 229 6.59 -0.41 26.75
C TYR A 229 7.35 -1.55 27.45
N ASP A 230 7.19 -1.59 28.76
CA ASP A 230 7.75 -2.64 29.61
C ASP A 230 6.61 -3.39 30.31
N PRO A 231 6.34 -4.66 29.94
CA PRO A 231 5.29 -5.45 30.57
C PRO A 231 5.53 -5.67 32.07
N ALA A 232 6.78 -5.57 32.57
CA ALA A 232 7.10 -5.72 33.98
C ALA A 232 6.60 -4.54 34.84
N ASN A 233 6.40 -3.36 34.24
CA ASN A 233 5.95 -2.15 34.95
C ASN A 233 4.42 -1.97 34.93
N GLY A 234 3.68 -2.92 34.34
CA GLY A 234 2.22 -2.96 34.34
C GLY A 234 1.55 -1.72 33.71
N ASN A 235 0.32 -1.43 34.16
CA ASN A 235 -0.55 -0.35 33.66
C ASN A 235 -0.03 1.09 33.88
N GLY A 236 1.14 1.27 34.50
CA GLY A 236 1.77 2.58 34.72
C GLY A 236 2.93 2.88 33.76
N SER A 237 3.25 1.97 32.83
CA SER A 237 4.31 2.20 31.84
C SER A 237 3.85 3.18 30.76
N SER A 238 4.68 4.18 30.45
CA SER A 238 4.50 4.95 29.23
C SER A 238 4.72 4.03 28.03
N LEU A 239 3.84 4.07 27.03
CA LEU A 239 4.05 3.31 25.79
C LEU A 239 5.19 3.91 24.96
N PHE A 240 5.32 5.23 24.98
CA PHE A 240 6.26 5.97 24.14
C PHE A 240 7.08 6.97 24.95
N SER A 241 8.30 7.21 24.50
CA SER A 241 9.15 8.32 24.94
C SER A 241 9.64 9.10 23.72
N LEU A 242 9.65 10.43 23.80
CA LEU A 242 10.12 11.26 22.71
C LEU A 242 11.65 11.35 22.76
N VAL A 243 12.31 10.96 21.67
CA VAL A 243 13.77 10.98 21.51
C VAL A 243 14.17 11.60 20.17
N ASP A 244 15.46 11.86 19.99
CA ASP A 244 16.00 12.24 18.68
C ASP A 244 15.74 11.15 17.65
N ALA A 245 15.35 11.56 16.44
CA ALA A 245 15.24 10.63 15.32
C ALA A 245 16.62 9.98 15.05
N PRO A 246 16.67 8.67 14.74
CA PRO A 246 17.92 7.94 14.55
C PRO A 246 18.60 8.23 13.20
N LEU A 247 18.58 9.49 12.74
CA LEU A 247 19.21 9.92 11.50
C LEU A 247 20.63 10.45 11.76
N ASP A 248 21.60 10.05 10.94
CA ASP A 248 22.94 10.66 10.96
C ASP A 248 22.95 11.94 10.11
N TYR A 249 22.61 13.07 10.71
CA TYR A 249 22.59 14.36 10.00
C TYR A 249 23.93 14.75 9.36
N SER A 250 25.05 14.23 9.85
CA SER A 250 26.38 14.53 9.30
C SER A 250 26.60 13.92 7.91
N SER A 251 25.80 12.91 7.54
CA SER A 251 25.82 12.29 6.22
C SER A 251 25.10 13.11 5.15
N HIS A 252 24.22 14.04 5.55
CA HIS A 252 23.56 14.95 4.61
C HIS A 252 24.53 16.09 4.23
N PRO A 253 24.60 16.53 2.95
CA PRO A 253 25.53 17.57 2.51
C PRO A 253 25.44 18.91 3.27
N SER A 254 24.28 19.24 3.84
CA SER A 254 24.10 20.44 4.68
C SER A 254 24.51 20.26 6.14
N GLY A 255 24.80 19.04 6.60
CA GLY A 255 25.04 18.70 8.01
C GLY A 255 23.80 18.74 8.91
N HIS A 256 22.61 18.97 8.34
CA HIS A 256 21.33 19.12 9.05
C HIS A 256 20.18 18.46 8.28
N PHE A 257 19.09 18.12 8.96
CA PHE A 257 17.86 17.67 8.31
C PHE A 257 17.13 18.86 7.65
N THR A 258 16.82 18.74 6.36
CA THR A 258 16.26 19.85 5.55
C THR A 258 14.85 19.58 5.03
N CYS A 259 14.35 18.36 5.18
CA CYS A 259 13.04 17.97 4.68
C CYS A 259 11.92 18.46 5.60
N ARG A 260 10.87 19.06 5.04
CA ARG A 260 9.61 19.34 5.73
C ARG A 260 8.50 18.54 5.09
N PHE A 261 7.72 17.81 5.89
CA PHE A 261 6.66 16.97 5.35
C PHE A 261 5.46 17.81 4.88
N PRO A 262 4.88 17.54 3.69
CA PRO A 262 3.55 18.04 3.38
C PRO A 262 2.49 17.33 4.25
N SER A 263 1.29 17.92 4.36
CA SER A 263 0.13 17.23 4.96
C SER A 263 -1.02 17.22 3.95
N PRO A 264 -1.45 16.04 3.46
CA PRO A 264 -0.88 14.70 3.70
C PRO A 264 0.49 14.51 3.03
N HIS A 265 1.25 13.52 3.49
CA HIS A 265 2.48 13.03 2.86
C HIS A 265 2.37 11.53 2.52
N PHE A 266 3.37 11.02 1.81
CA PHE A 266 3.47 9.62 1.36
C PHE A 266 4.85 9.07 1.75
N ASN A 267 5.23 9.32 3.01
CA ASN A 267 6.48 8.82 3.56
C ASN A 267 6.35 7.30 3.76
N ALA A 268 7.44 6.57 3.60
CA ALA A 268 7.43 5.11 3.68
C ALA A 268 8.68 4.57 4.40
N PHE A 269 8.52 3.38 4.97
CA PHE A 269 9.59 2.56 5.51
C PHE A 269 9.69 1.30 4.64
N ILE A 270 10.62 1.29 3.67
CA ILE A 270 10.68 0.31 2.58
C ILE A 270 12.12 0.18 2.06
N ASP A 271 12.54 -1.03 1.67
CA ASP A 271 13.88 -1.28 1.10
C ASP A 271 14.00 -0.66 -0.30
N LEU A 272 14.95 0.25 -0.48
CA LEU A 272 15.16 0.97 -1.73
C LEU A 272 16.51 0.72 -2.38
N ASP A 273 17.48 0.16 -1.66
CA ASP A 273 18.81 -0.16 -2.18
C ASP A 273 19.08 -1.67 -2.34
N GLY A 274 18.12 -2.51 -1.91
CA GLY A 274 18.10 -3.94 -2.10
C GLY A 274 18.98 -4.72 -1.12
N ASP A 275 19.25 -4.16 0.06
CA ASP A 275 19.95 -4.85 1.14
C ASP A 275 19.02 -5.66 2.07
N CYS A 276 17.73 -5.73 1.75
CA CYS A 276 16.66 -6.38 2.51
C CYS A 276 16.34 -5.69 3.86
N LEU A 277 16.91 -4.53 4.15
CA LEU A 277 16.53 -3.68 5.27
C LEU A 277 15.63 -2.56 4.76
N ALA A 278 14.56 -2.27 5.50
CA ALA A 278 13.71 -1.15 5.15
C ALA A 278 14.43 0.18 5.42
N ASP A 279 14.39 1.07 4.43
CA ASP A 279 14.92 2.43 4.45
C ASP A 279 13.81 3.45 4.72
N LEU A 280 14.18 4.70 4.98
CA LEU A 280 13.23 5.80 5.11
C LEU A 280 13.15 6.61 3.81
N PHE A 281 11.97 6.64 3.21
CA PHE A 281 11.61 7.54 2.12
C PHE A 281 10.75 8.69 2.65
N PHE A 282 11.24 9.92 2.52
CA PHE A 282 10.50 11.13 2.90
C PHE A 282 10.09 11.93 1.68
N VAL A 283 8.83 12.36 1.65
CA VAL A 283 8.33 13.38 0.74
C VAL A 283 8.48 14.74 1.41
N CYS A 284 9.11 15.67 0.70
CA CYS A 284 9.53 16.96 1.22
C CYS A 284 8.91 18.11 0.42
N LEU A 285 8.57 19.21 1.09
CA LEU A 285 8.27 20.48 0.43
C LEU A 285 9.55 21.07 -0.19
N GLY A 286 9.52 21.43 -1.48
CA GLY A 286 10.70 21.88 -2.22
C GLY A 286 11.16 23.30 -1.88
N GLY A 287 12.48 23.50 -1.92
CA GLY A 287 13.16 24.77 -1.62
C GLY A 287 13.38 25.67 -2.85
N GLY A 288 12.42 26.54 -3.17
CA GLY A 288 12.53 27.56 -4.24
C GLY A 288 12.56 29.01 -3.74
N SER A 289 12.75 29.98 -4.64
CA SER A 289 12.76 31.43 -4.35
C SER A 289 11.46 31.96 -3.71
N ARG A 290 10.38 31.19 -3.79
CA ARG A 290 9.24 31.26 -2.87
C ARG A 290 9.38 30.06 -1.93
N ARG A 291 9.68 30.30 -0.64
CA ARG A 291 9.69 29.22 0.37
C ARG A 291 8.35 28.47 0.27
N ASN A 292 8.41 27.13 0.19
CA ASN A 292 7.25 26.24 0.19
C ASN A 292 6.32 26.39 -1.05
N ASP A 293 6.81 26.08 -2.25
CA ASP A 293 5.92 25.88 -3.41
C ASP A 293 5.26 24.49 -3.32
N PRO A 294 3.96 24.37 -2.97
CA PRO A 294 3.31 23.07 -2.79
C PRO A 294 3.20 22.27 -4.09
N GLU A 295 3.47 22.87 -5.25
CA GLU A 295 3.54 22.15 -6.52
C GLU A 295 4.90 21.51 -6.78
N ARG A 296 5.90 21.78 -5.95
CA ARG A 296 7.26 21.25 -6.09
C ARG A 296 7.59 20.42 -4.87
N LEU A 297 7.22 19.15 -4.93
CA LEU A 297 7.65 18.17 -3.96
C LEU A 297 8.99 17.57 -4.39
N GLU A 298 9.80 17.27 -3.38
CA GLU A 298 11.08 16.60 -3.48
C GLU A 298 11.00 15.33 -2.63
N TYR A 299 11.98 14.45 -2.75
CA TYR A 299 12.11 13.28 -1.88
C TYR A 299 13.51 13.21 -1.30
N GLN A 300 13.63 12.58 -0.13
CA GLN A 300 14.90 12.16 0.46
C GLN A 300 14.84 10.68 0.81
N VAL A 301 15.94 9.98 0.58
CA VAL A 301 16.14 8.58 1.00
C VAL A 301 17.23 8.53 2.05
N TRP A 302 16.94 7.87 3.17
CA TRP A 302 17.88 7.61 4.25
C TRP A 302 17.98 6.10 4.45
N THR A 303 19.13 5.52 4.10
CA THR A 303 19.29 4.06 4.12
C THR A 303 19.63 3.55 5.50
N ASN A 304 19.13 2.36 5.81
CA ASN A 304 19.26 1.76 7.12
C ASN A 304 20.61 1.04 7.26
N THR A 305 21.46 1.48 8.18
CA THR A 305 22.76 0.83 8.40
C THR A 305 22.74 -0.19 9.54
N LYS A 306 21.56 -0.68 9.96
CA LYS A 306 21.40 -1.72 11.00
C LYS A 306 21.78 -3.09 10.45
N GLY A 307 23.07 -3.30 10.20
CA GLY A 307 23.61 -4.56 9.70
C GLY A 307 24.95 -4.97 10.32
N GLY A 308 25.40 -4.31 11.40
CA GLY A 308 26.76 -4.44 11.93
C GLY A 308 26.87 -4.98 13.35
N GLY A 309 26.05 -5.94 13.78
CA GLY A 309 26.29 -6.69 15.02
C GLY A 309 26.16 -5.92 16.35
N ASP A 310 25.80 -6.66 17.39
CA ASP A 310 26.01 -6.34 18.81
C ASP A 310 25.43 -5.01 19.33
N GLY A 311 24.11 -4.85 19.29
CA GLY A 311 23.39 -3.98 20.25
C GLY A 311 23.73 -2.49 20.21
N LYS A 312 24.37 -2.01 19.14
CA LYS A 312 24.53 -0.57 18.86
C LYS A 312 23.40 -0.19 17.92
N GLY A 313 22.32 0.39 18.46
CA GLY A 313 21.16 0.83 17.70
C GLY A 313 21.60 1.54 16.43
N GLY A 314 21.27 0.96 15.27
CA GLY A 314 21.76 1.48 14.00
C GLY A 314 21.04 2.76 13.62
N LYS A 315 21.71 3.54 12.77
CA LYS A 315 21.25 4.84 12.30
C LYS A 315 20.80 4.71 10.85
N PHE A 316 20.06 5.71 10.41
CA PHE A 316 19.77 5.94 9.01
C PHE A 316 20.71 7.01 8.46
N VAL A 317 21.31 6.71 7.32
CA VAL A 317 22.32 7.56 6.68
C VAL A 317 21.71 8.16 5.43
N PHE A 318 21.86 9.47 5.24
CA PHE A 318 21.40 10.14 4.03
C PHE A 318 22.05 9.52 2.81
N LYS A 319 21.21 9.16 1.84
CA LYS A 319 21.68 8.50 0.63
C LYS A 319 21.53 9.38 -0.60
N ARG A 320 20.34 9.95 -0.78
CA ARG A 320 20.04 10.80 -1.93
C ARG A 320 18.78 11.62 -1.73
N GLU A 321 18.67 12.64 -2.57
CA GLU A 321 17.45 13.42 -2.74
C GLU A 321 17.18 13.66 -4.23
N GLY A 322 15.94 13.98 -4.55
CA GLY A 322 15.53 14.26 -5.93
C GLY A 322 14.19 14.96 -6.02
N LYS A 323 13.82 15.35 -7.24
CA LYS A 323 12.57 16.07 -7.51
C LYS A 323 11.49 15.09 -7.90
N LEU A 324 10.30 15.24 -7.30
CA LEU A 324 9.12 14.54 -7.75
C LEU A 324 8.47 15.29 -8.93
N PRO A 325 7.68 14.60 -9.78
CA PRO A 325 6.87 15.23 -10.81
C PRO A 325 6.10 16.47 -10.30
N ARG A 326 6.10 17.54 -11.09
CA ARG A 326 5.45 18.79 -10.66
C ARG A 326 3.96 18.58 -10.45
N GLY A 327 3.45 19.08 -9.32
CA GLY A 327 2.05 18.91 -8.94
C GLY A 327 1.73 17.49 -8.44
N THR A 328 2.72 16.75 -7.93
CA THR A 328 2.53 15.45 -7.29
C THR A 328 1.37 15.49 -6.28
N LYS A 329 0.49 14.50 -6.38
CA LYS A 329 -0.69 14.32 -5.53
C LYS A 329 -0.62 13.06 -4.69
N SER A 330 0.10 12.04 -5.17
CA SER A 330 0.42 10.85 -4.40
C SER A 330 1.66 10.13 -4.91
N VAL A 331 2.31 9.40 -3.99
CA VAL A 331 3.39 8.46 -4.26
C VAL A 331 2.99 7.12 -3.65
N THR A 332 3.14 6.05 -4.40
CA THR A 332 3.06 4.67 -3.91
C THR A 332 4.20 3.86 -4.54
N PHE A 333 4.32 2.59 -4.17
CA PHE A 333 5.51 1.79 -4.42
C PHE A 333 5.13 0.42 -4.98
N GLY A 334 5.97 -0.14 -5.82
CA GLY A 334 5.83 -1.50 -6.34
C GLY A 334 6.88 -1.81 -7.39
N ASP A 335 7.24 -3.08 -7.52
CA ASP A 335 8.11 -3.60 -8.59
C ASP A 335 7.32 -3.69 -9.90
N MET A 336 7.31 -2.62 -10.70
CA MET A 336 6.39 -2.49 -11.84
C MET A 336 6.88 -3.19 -13.10
N ASP A 337 8.17 -3.53 -13.17
CA ASP A 337 8.80 -4.23 -14.30
C ASP A 337 9.40 -5.60 -13.94
N ARG A 338 9.20 -6.06 -12.70
CA ARG A 338 9.57 -7.38 -12.19
C ARG A 338 11.10 -7.58 -12.15
N ASP A 339 11.83 -6.53 -11.83
CA ASP A 339 13.30 -6.58 -11.71
C ASP A 339 13.78 -6.86 -10.27
N GLY A 340 12.85 -6.94 -9.32
CA GLY A 340 13.11 -7.20 -7.90
C GLY A 340 13.44 -5.93 -7.10
N THR A 341 13.35 -4.75 -7.72
CA THR A 341 13.53 -3.46 -7.07
C THR A 341 12.19 -2.75 -6.88
N ILE A 342 12.15 -1.80 -5.95
CA ILE A 342 10.92 -1.06 -5.65
C ILE A 342 10.89 0.26 -6.44
N ASP A 343 9.95 0.39 -7.38
CA ASP A 343 9.72 1.61 -8.16
C ASP A 343 8.77 2.57 -7.47
N LEU A 344 8.76 3.83 -7.93
CA LEU A 344 7.79 4.83 -7.50
C LEU A 344 6.65 4.96 -8.51
N VAL A 345 5.41 4.83 -8.07
CA VAL A 345 4.21 5.16 -8.85
C VAL A 345 3.64 6.50 -8.36
N VAL A 346 3.76 7.52 -9.20
CA VAL A 346 3.45 8.91 -8.82
C VAL A 346 2.26 9.43 -9.61
N THR A 347 1.22 9.90 -8.93
CA THR A 347 0.17 10.71 -9.57
C THR A 347 0.53 12.19 -9.47
N SER A 348 0.40 12.93 -10.56
CA SER A 348 0.72 14.35 -10.59
C SER A 348 -0.22 15.13 -11.50
N CYS A 349 -0.58 16.34 -11.07
CA CYS A 349 -1.41 17.28 -11.82
C CYS A 349 -0.60 18.53 -12.10
N PRO A 350 0.20 18.56 -13.18
CA PRO A 350 0.99 19.73 -13.52
C PRO A 350 0.07 20.93 -13.79
N PRO A 351 0.47 22.14 -13.38
CA PRO A 351 -0.33 23.34 -13.60
C PRO A 351 -0.47 23.64 -15.09
N LYS A 352 -1.55 24.33 -15.44
CA LYS A 352 -1.88 24.71 -16.82
C LYS A 352 -0.70 25.46 -17.43
N SER A 353 -0.25 25.03 -18.60
CA SER A 353 0.66 25.81 -19.44
C SER A 353 -0.13 26.40 -20.61
N ASN A 354 0.42 27.43 -21.28
CA ASN A 354 -0.25 28.08 -22.42
C ASN A 354 -0.56 27.12 -23.60
N HIS A 355 0.01 25.90 -23.59
CA HIS A 355 -0.13 24.91 -24.65
C HIS A 355 -0.80 23.59 -24.20
N HIS A 356 -1.01 23.36 -22.90
CA HIS A 356 -1.64 22.15 -22.37
C HIS A 356 -2.59 22.47 -21.22
N ARG A 357 -3.79 21.85 -21.23
CA ARG A 357 -4.65 21.85 -20.03
C ARG A 357 -3.92 21.12 -18.90
N ALA A 358 -4.22 21.49 -17.65
CA ALA A 358 -3.75 20.77 -16.49
C ALA A 358 -4.49 19.44 -16.45
N ASP A 359 -3.89 18.41 -17.03
CA ASP A 359 -4.39 17.06 -17.02
C ASP A 359 -3.46 16.24 -16.13
N CYS A 360 -4.06 15.50 -15.20
CA CYS A 360 -3.33 14.68 -14.25
C CYS A 360 -2.83 13.40 -14.94
N GLN A 361 -1.62 13.00 -14.63
CA GLN A 361 -0.96 11.81 -15.17
C GLN A 361 -0.48 10.90 -14.04
N ILE A 362 -0.23 9.65 -14.39
CA ILE A 362 0.47 8.67 -13.55
C ILE A 362 1.85 8.46 -14.17
N SER A 363 2.91 8.48 -13.36
CA SER A 363 4.29 8.26 -13.82
C SER A 363 4.90 7.14 -12.99
N ILE A 364 5.50 6.14 -13.64
CA ILE A 364 6.27 5.08 -12.99
C ILE A 364 7.74 5.45 -13.12
N LEU A 365 8.35 5.78 -11.98
CA LEU A 365 9.76 6.14 -11.88
C LEU A 365 10.54 4.90 -11.42
N TYR A 366 11.14 4.21 -12.40
CA TYR A 366 11.87 2.97 -12.14
C TYR A 366 13.10 3.17 -11.26
N ASN A 367 13.35 2.24 -10.34
CA ASN A 367 14.51 2.22 -9.46
C ASN A 367 15.66 1.45 -10.10
N ARG A 368 16.53 2.15 -10.82
CA ARG A 368 17.70 1.57 -11.47
C ARG A 368 18.69 1.08 -10.41
N GLN A 369 18.81 -0.24 -10.24
CA GLN A 369 19.84 -0.90 -9.44
C GLN A 369 20.71 -1.83 -10.28
N ILE A 370 21.78 -2.35 -9.68
CA ILE A 370 22.52 -3.51 -10.20
C ILE A 370 21.54 -4.66 -10.47
N SER A 371 21.55 -5.16 -11.71
CA SER A 371 20.65 -6.23 -12.12
C SER A 371 21.06 -7.57 -11.50
N LEU A 372 20.18 -8.56 -11.49
CA LEU A 372 20.57 -9.94 -11.21
C LEU A 372 21.58 -10.47 -12.24
N CYS A 373 22.53 -11.28 -11.80
CA CYS A 373 23.51 -11.89 -12.70
C CYS A 373 22.85 -12.91 -13.64
N ASP A 374 23.09 -12.79 -14.94
CA ASP A 374 22.66 -13.81 -15.89
C ASP A 374 23.53 -15.07 -15.72
N SER A 375 22.86 -16.20 -15.50
CA SER A 375 23.41 -17.56 -15.46
C SER A 375 24.37 -17.92 -16.60
N SER A 376 24.33 -17.19 -17.72
CA SER A 376 25.16 -17.42 -18.90
C SER A 376 26.50 -16.64 -18.92
N SER A 377 26.69 -15.66 -18.05
CA SER A 377 27.79 -14.67 -18.14
C SER A 377 29.04 -15.06 -17.31
N SER A 378 29.77 -16.08 -17.78
CA SER A 378 31.05 -16.53 -17.21
C SER A 378 32.27 -15.71 -17.63
N SER A 379 32.15 -14.39 -17.79
CA SER A 379 33.29 -13.55 -18.19
C SER A 379 33.49 -12.33 -17.30
N ALA A 380 34.63 -12.35 -16.61
CA ALA A 380 35.15 -11.42 -15.62
C ALA A 380 35.47 -10.00 -16.12
N SER A 381 34.56 -9.38 -16.87
CA SER A 381 34.59 -7.94 -17.20
C SER A 381 33.20 -7.33 -17.42
N ALA A 382 32.13 -8.00 -16.99
CA ALA A 382 30.75 -7.53 -17.09
C ALA A 382 30.40 -6.64 -15.88
N ALA A 383 29.44 -5.72 -16.06
CA ALA A 383 28.97 -4.81 -15.03
C ALA A 383 28.64 -5.53 -13.70
N ALA A 384 28.78 -4.82 -12.57
CA ALA A 384 28.38 -5.36 -11.27
C ALA A 384 26.91 -5.80 -11.32
N CYS A 385 26.65 -7.06 -10.98
CA CYS A 385 25.33 -7.66 -10.92
C CYS A 385 25.17 -8.37 -9.58
N ARG A 386 23.93 -8.57 -9.14
CA ARG A 386 23.58 -9.23 -7.88
C ARG A 386 23.54 -10.74 -8.07
N ASP A 387 24.31 -11.45 -7.25
CA ASP A 387 24.32 -12.92 -7.23
C ASP A 387 22.95 -13.42 -6.73
N PRO A 388 22.29 -14.38 -7.42
CA PRO A 388 21.06 -15.01 -6.93
C PRO A 388 21.18 -15.64 -5.53
N GLU A 389 22.38 -15.98 -5.08
CA GLU A 389 22.62 -16.46 -3.70
C GLU A 389 22.82 -15.32 -2.69
N ALA A 390 22.99 -14.07 -3.15
CA ALA A 390 23.21 -12.87 -2.34
C ALA A 390 22.23 -11.74 -2.69
N LEU A 391 20.93 -12.04 -2.66
CA LEU A 391 19.85 -11.10 -3.00
C LEU A 391 19.77 -9.87 -2.08
N CYS A 392 20.29 -9.97 -0.86
CA CYS A 392 20.36 -8.88 0.11
C CYS A 392 21.73 -8.19 0.03
N THR A 393 21.97 -7.50 -1.08
CA THR A 393 23.23 -6.76 -1.32
C THR A 393 22.88 -5.35 -1.77
N ALA A 394 23.16 -4.38 -0.90
CA ALA A 394 22.99 -2.96 -1.18
C ALA A 394 23.62 -2.56 -2.52
N ASP A 395 22.86 -1.88 -3.36
CA ASP A 395 23.39 -1.08 -4.44
C ASP A 395 23.63 0.36 -3.96
N PRO A 396 24.88 0.79 -3.73
CA PRO A 396 25.12 2.16 -3.30
C PRO A 396 24.79 3.21 -4.37
N ASP A 397 24.60 2.84 -5.64
CA ASP A 397 24.40 3.78 -6.73
C ASP A 397 22.94 3.83 -7.25
N PHE A 398 22.02 3.05 -6.65
CA PHE A 398 20.61 2.92 -7.05
C PHE A 398 19.96 4.25 -7.41
N SER A 399 19.15 4.40 -8.46
CA SER A 399 18.56 5.71 -8.79
C SER A 399 17.18 5.65 -9.41
N PHE A 400 16.31 6.60 -9.07
CA PHE A 400 15.02 6.71 -9.73
C PHE A 400 15.13 7.43 -11.07
N THR A 401 14.43 6.91 -12.07
CA THR A 401 14.19 7.64 -13.33
C THR A 401 13.37 8.91 -13.06
N THR A 402 13.44 9.87 -13.97
CA THR A 402 12.72 11.12 -13.93
C THR A 402 11.78 11.22 -15.13
N PRO A 403 10.73 12.07 -15.10
CA PRO A 403 9.85 12.25 -16.26
C PRO A 403 10.53 12.71 -17.56
N ALA A 404 11.82 13.08 -17.52
CA ALA A 404 12.63 13.39 -18.69
C ALA A 404 13.38 12.18 -19.28
N ASP A 405 13.53 11.10 -18.52
CA ASP A 405 14.14 9.86 -18.98
C ASP A 405 13.21 9.13 -19.95
N GLU A 406 13.77 8.58 -21.03
CA GLU A 406 12.98 7.85 -22.02
C GLU A 406 12.36 6.57 -21.44
N GLU A 407 12.96 6.00 -20.39
CA GLU A 407 12.55 4.76 -19.69
C GLU A 407 11.30 4.94 -18.81
N THR A 408 11.06 6.15 -18.31
CA THR A 408 9.90 6.44 -17.45
C THR A 408 8.59 6.20 -18.19
N THR A 409 7.68 5.46 -17.55
CA THR A 409 6.35 5.21 -18.10
C THR A 409 5.40 6.31 -17.65
N ILE A 410 4.81 7.04 -18.61
CA ILE A 410 3.84 8.11 -18.35
C ILE A 410 2.47 7.73 -18.92
N ILE A 411 1.47 7.66 -18.04
CA ILE A 411 0.09 7.27 -18.35
C ILE A 411 -0.78 8.51 -18.23
N ARG A 412 -1.42 8.89 -19.34
CA ARG A 412 -2.44 9.93 -19.41
C ARG A 412 -3.82 9.28 -19.56
N VAL A 413 -4.72 9.53 -18.61
CA VAL A 413 -6.05 8.88 -18.60
C VAL A 413 -6.86 9.24 -19.85
N GLU A 414 -6.69 10.46 -20.37
CA GLU A 414 -7.34 10.96 -21.58
C GLU A 414 -6.90 10.29 -22.90
N ASP A 415 -5.81 9.52 -22.85
CA ASP A 415 -5.27 8.77 -23.98
C ASP A 415 -5.71 7.30 -23.98
N LEU A 416 -6.29 6.81 -22.87
CA LEU A 416 -6.87 5.48 -22.79
C LEU A 416 -8.11 5.37 -23.71
N ALA A 417 -8.19 4.27 -24.46
CA ALA A 417 -9.34 4.00 -25.32
C ALA A 417 -10.64 3.82 -24.52
N GLY A 418 -11.76 4.28 -25.09
CA GLY A 418 -13.06 4.33 -24.41
C GLY A 418 -13.44 5.73 -23.89
N HIS A 419 -12.45 6.58 -23.61
CA HIS A 419 -12.66 8.01 -23.23
C HIS A 419 -12.79 8.96 -24.43
N ARG A 420 -12.66 8.44 -25.67
CA ARG A 420 -12.79 9.20 -26.92
C ARG A 420 -13.77 8.53 -27.88
N THR A 421 -15.05 8.38 -27.49
CA THR A 421 -16.06 7.95 -28.46
C THR A 421 -16.44 9.12 -29.38
N LYS A 422 -16.31 8.92 -30.70
CA LYS A 422 -16.68 9.90 -31.76
C LYS A 422 -18.15 10.33 -31.74
N GLN A 423 -18.98 9.71 -30.91
CA GLN A 423 -20.40 10.01 -30.82
C GLN A 423 -20.86 10.70 -29.54
N GLN A 424 -20.01 10.91 -28.51
CA GLN A 424 -20.48 11.64 -27.31
C GLN A 424 -19.42 12.36 -26.45
N GLY A 425 -18.16 12.51 -26.87
CA GLY A 425 -17.25 13.50 -26.26
C GLY A 425 -16.96 13.39 -24.74
N ARG A 426 -17.24 12.24 -24.11
CA ARG A 426 -17.05 12.03 -22.67
C ARG A 426 -15.60 11.68 -22.34
N ARG A 427 -14.78 12.72 -22.18
CA ARG A 427 -13.42 12.59 -21.62
C ARG A 427 -13.51 12.37 -20.12
N ARG A 428 -12.64 11.53 -19.56
CA ARG A 428 -12.48 11.38 -18.12
C ARG A 428 -11.11 11.87 -17.66
N ARG A 429 -11.01 12.23 -16.39
CA ARG A 429 -9.80 12.70 -15.73
C ARG A 429 -9.52 11.87 -14.49
N LEU A 430 -8.24 11.70 -14.14
CA LEU A 430 -7.84 11.09 -12.89
C LEU A 430 -8.34 11.91 -11.70
N VAL A 431 -8.90 11.24 -10.70
CA VAL A 431 -9.31 11.82 -9.42
C VAL A 431 -8.23 11.49 -8.39
N THR A 432 -7.62 12.52 -7.82
CA THR A 432 -6.50 12.35 -6.87
C THR A 432 -6.88 12.64 -5.42
N GLN A 433 -8.14 13.02 -5.17
CA GLN A 433 -8.66 13.30 -3.83
C GLN A 433 -10.17 13.12 -3.80
N SER A 434 -10.69 12.49 -2.75
CA SER A 434 -12.12 12.56 -2.41
C SER A 434 -12.31 13.63 -1.32
N GLN A 435 -13.30 14.50 -1.51
CA GLN A 435 -13.63 15.55 -0.53
C GLN A 435 -15.07 15.47 -0.04
N ALA A 436 -15.83 14.43 -0.42
CA ALA A 436 -17.25 14.35 -0.08
C ALA A 436 -17.44 14.19 1.44
N GLY A 437 -17.58 15.32 2.12
CA GLY A 437 -17.89 15.49 3.55
C GLY A 437 -16.85 14.97 4.54
N PHE A 438 -15.68 14.52 4.10
CA PHE A 438 -14.59 14.10 4.98
C PHE A 438 -13.89 15.34 5.59
N LYS A 439 -13.81 15.38 6.92
CA LYS A 439 -13.09 16.39 7.70
C LYS A 439 -11.61 16.00 7.75
N GLY A 440 -10.81 16.70 6.94
CA GLY A 440 -9.39 16.42 6.71
C GLY A 440 -9.11 16.17 5.23
N SER A 441 -7.96 15.56 4.93
CA SER A 441 -7.61 15.18 3.56
C SER A 441 -7.85 13.68 3.35
N PHE A 442 -8.44 13.33 2.21
CA PHE A 442 -8.63 11.95 1.77
C PHE A 442 -8.03 11.80 0.35
N PRO A 443 -6.68 11.71 0.24
CA PRO A 443 -6.01 11.56 -1.03
C PRO A 443 -6.35 10.20 -1.66
N LEU A 444 -6.38 10.15 -3.00
CA LEU A 444 -6.57 8.91 -3.75
C LEU A 444 -5.25 8.52 -4.43
N LEU A 445 -4.87 7.27 -4.25
CA LEU A 445 -3.70 6.65 -4.85
C LEU A 445 -4.10 5.97 -6.18
N ALA A 446 -3.15 5.81 -7.08
CA ALA A 446 -3.22 4.73 -8.08
C ALA A 446 -2.72 3.47 -7.38
N THR A 447 -3.61 2.58 -6.95
CA THR A 447 -3.21 1.43 -6.12
C THR A 447 -2.61 0.34 -6.98
N VAL A 448 -1.44 -0.15 -6.57
CA VAL A 448 -0.67 -1.19 -7.26
C VAL A 448 -1.18 -2.57 -6.83
N GLY A 449 -1.40 -3.47 -7.78
CA GLY A 449 -1.80 -4.85 -7.51
C GLY A 449 -1.93 -5.65 -8.80
N ASP A 450 -1.49 -6.92 -8.77
CA ASP A 450 -1.56 -7.83 -9.91
C ASP A 450 -2.90 -8.58 -9.90
N PHE A 451 -3.90 -8.08 -10.64
CA PHE A 451 -5.26 -8.64 -10.58
C PHE A 451 -5.40 -9.91 -11.41
N ASN A 452 -4.50 -10.12 -12.38
CA ASN A 452 -4.53 -11.25 -13.31
C ASN A 452 -3.42 -12.29 -13.01
N ILE A 453 -2.58 -12.03 -12.02
CA ILE A 453 -1.52 -12.91 -11.53
C ILE A 453 -0.52 -13.25 -12.65
N ASP A 454 -0.21 -12.29 -13.53
CA ASP A 454 0.77 -12.46 -14.60
C ASP A 454 2.22 -12.15 -14.17
N GLY A 455 2.39 -11.71 -12.91
CA GLY A 455 3.65 -11.35 -12.29
C GLY A 455 4.08 -9.91 -12.58
N TYR A 456 3.24 -9.07 -13.18
CA TYR A 456 3.47 -7.65 -13.38
C TYR A 456 2.32 -6.86 -12.75
N PRO A 457 2.61 -5.93 -11.82
CA PRO A 457 1.54 -5.20 -11.16
C PRO A 457 0.71 -4.32 -12.09
N ASP A 458 -0.60 -4.32 -11.87
CA ASP A 458 -1.58 -3.47 -12.51
C ASP A 458 -1.94 -2.27 -11.61
N LEU A 459 -2.74 -1.33 -12.15
CA LEU A 459 -3.18 -0.15 -11.41
C LEU A 459 -4.70 -0.08 -11.30
N LEU A 460 -5.22 0.17 -10.11
CA LEU A 460 -6.61 0.55 -9.89
C LEU A 460 -6.69 2.05 -9.60
N ILE A 461 -7.51 2.75 -10.38
CA ILE A 461 -7.61 4.21 -10.36
C ILE A 461 -9.06 4.68 -10.30
N VAL A 462 -9.29 5.90 -9.83
CA VAL A 462 -10.60 6.56 -9.88
C VAL A 462 -10.57 7.67 -10.93
N THR A 463 -11.58 7.70 -11.80
CA THR A 463 -11.72 8.72 -12.84
C THR A 463 -13.08 9.40 -12.77
N ALA A 464 -13.14 10.69 -13.11
CA ALA A 464 -14.38 11.46 -13.20
C ALA A 464 -14.64 11.90 -14.64
N ASP A 465 -15.90 11.93 -15.06
CA ASP A 465 -16.29 12.54 -16.33
C ASP A 465 -16.00 14.06 -16.32
N GLU A 466 -15.39 14.57 -17.39
CA GLU A 466 -14.99 15.99 -17.50
C GLU A 466 -16.20 16.93 -17.49
N HIS A 467 -17.36 16.49 -18.00
CA HIS A 467 -18.59 17.27 -18.07
C HIS A 467 -19.53 17.01 -16.89
N ASN A 468 -19.43 15.83 -16.27
CA ASN A 468 -20.15 15.50 -15.04
C ASN A 468 -19.19 14.96 -13.97
N PRO A 469 -18.51 15.82 -13.19
CA PRO A 469 -17.55 15.38 -12.16
C PRO A 469 -18.13 14.50 -11.05
N LYS A 470 -19.46 14.36 -10.96
CA LYS A 470 -20.12 13.42 -10.06
C LYS A 470 -20.08 11.98 -10.57
N ASP A 471 -19.95 11.77 -11.89
CA ASP A 471 -19.82 10.45 -12.52
C ASP A 471 -18.39 9.93 -12.35
N LYS A 472 -18.12 9.40 -11.16
CA LYS A 472 -16.83 8.85 -10.74
C LYS A 472 -16.85 7.33 -10.81
N ARG A 473 -15.85 6.76 -11.47
CA ARG A 473 -15.73 5.31 -11.70
C ARG A 473 -14.37 4.81 -11.30
N ALA A 474 -14.33 3.59 -10.78
CA ALA A 474 -13.11 2.83 -10.61
C ALA A 474 -12.75 2.15 -11.93
N GLN A 475 -11.47 2.09 -12.26
CA GLN A 475 -10.96 1.51 -13.51
C GLN A 475 -9.65 0.76 -13.25
N ILE A 476 -9.51 -0.40 -13.88
CA ILE A 476 -8.28 -1.20 -13.85
C ILE A 476 -7.47 -0.88 -15.11
N LEU A 477 -6.20 -0.57 -14.92
CA LEU A 477 -5.21 -0.44 -15.98
C LEU A 477 -4.30 -1.65 -15.92
N GLU A 478 -4.44 -2.52 -16.90
CA GLU A 478 -3.64 -3.73 -17.02
C GLU A 478 -2.27 -3.41 -17.61
N SER A 479 -1.22 -3.85 -16.93
CA SER A 479 0.16 -3.82 -17.41
C SER A 479 0.33 -4.82 -18.53
N VAL A 480 0.78 -4.39 -19.70
CA VAL A 480 0.96 -5.25 -20.88
C VAL A 480 2.26 -4.93 -21.62
N PRO A 481 2.91 -5.91 -22.26
CA PRO A 481 4.09 -5.65 -23.08
C PRO A 481 3.79 -4.65 -24.20
N CYS A 482 4.71 -3.71 -24.43
CA CYS A 482 4.63 -2.77 -25.55
C CYS A 482 4.87 -3.45 -26.92
N SER A 483 5.37 -4.69 -26.94
CA SER A 483 5.63 -5.45 -28.17
C SER A 483 4.33 -5.75 -28.92
N GLY A 484 4.18 -5.19 -30.13
CA GLY A 484 2.98 -5.38 -30.96
C GLY A 484 2.18 -4.09 -31.20
N VAL A 485 2.49 -3.01 -30.48
CA VAL A 485 2.01 -1.67 -30.82
C VAL A 485 2.78 -1.19 -32.05
N GLY A 486 2.12 -1.12 -33.21
CA GLY A 486 2.71 -0.62 -34.45
C GLY A 486 3.44 0.69 -34.19
N GLY A 487 4.74 0.73 -34.50
CA GLY A 487 5.65 1.74 -34.00
C GLY A 487 5.17 3.17 -34.24
N GLY A 488 5.20 3.98 -33.18
CA GLY A 488 5.38 5.43 -33.28
C GLY A 488 4.29 6.33 -32.72
N VAL A 489 3.19 5.81 -32.17
CA VAL A 489 2.18 6.67 -31.55
C VAL A 489 1.56 5.95 -30.36
N ASP A 490 1.49 6.62 -29.20
CA ASP A 490 0.53 6.32 -28.13
C ASP A 490 -0.79 5.92 -28.79
N GLY A 491 -1.19 4.66 -28.61
CA GLY A 491 -2.14 3.98 -29.48
C GLY A 491 -3.34 4.86 -29.81
N ALA A 492 -3.48 5.25 -31.08
CA ALA A 492 -4.53 6.16 -31.51
C ALA A 492 -5.93 5.57 -31.27
N GLY A 493 -6.50 5.83 -30.08
CA GLY A 493 -7.94 5.88 -29.78
C GLY A 493 -8.82 4.66 -30.12
N GLY A 494 -8.26 3.47 -30.37
CA GLY A 494 -9.00 2.24 -30.64
C GLY A 494 -9.15 1.38 -29.37
N ALA A 495 -10.25 0.61 -29.23
CA ALA A 495 -10.41 -0.34 -28.13
C ALA A 495 -9.16 -1.22 -27.99
N GLY A 496 -8.53 -1.20 -26.80
CA GLY A 496 -7.24 -1.86 -26.56
C GLY A 496 -5.99 -0.99 -26.79
N ALA A 497 -6.12 0.34 -26.86
CA ALA A 497 -4.96 1.23 -26.89
C ALA A 497 -4.09 1.04 -25.64
N ILE A 498 -2.80 0.83 -25.87
CA ILE A 498 -1.77 0.76 -24.84
C ILE A 498 -1.12 2.14 -24.76
N VAL A 499 -1.14 2.74 -23.57
CA VAL A 499 -0.50 4.03 -23.25
C VAL A 499 0.76 3.80 -22.42
N GLY A 500 1.65 4.79 -22.36
CA GLY A 500 2.90 4.65 -21.61
C GLY A 500 4.01 3.90 -22.34
N CYS A 501 3.81 3.55 -23.61
CA CYS A 501 4.84 2.97 -24.48
C CYS A 501 5.68 4.03 -25.24
N GLY A 502 5.47 5.33 -24.96
CA GLY A 502 6.14 6.43 -25.63
C GLY A 502 7.56 6.69 -25.09
N GLY A 503 8.57 6.46 -25.93
CA GLY A 503 9.99 6.71 -25.64
C GLY A 503 10.89 5.82 -26.50
N GLY A 504 11.55 6.37 -27.51
CA GLY A 504 12.61 5.71 -28.27
C GLY A 504 12.26 5.27 -29.70
N GLY A 505 12.72 6.07 -30.67
CA GLY A 505 12.87 5.70 -32.08
C GLY A 505 14.02 4.71 -32.37
N GLY A 506 14.44 3.90 -31.38
CA GLY A 506 15.46 2.86 -31.53
C GLY A 506 14.83 1.48 -31.62
N GLY A 507 15.08 0.75 -32.70
CA GLY A 507 14.64 -0.65 -32.90
C GLY A 507 15.45 -1.68 -32.10
N GLY A 508 15.72 -1.42 -30.81
CA GLY A 508 16.54 -2.27 -29.94
C GLY A 508 15.75 -3.35 -29.17
N LYS A 509 16.47 -4.34 -28.61
CA LYS A 509 15.92 -5.42 -27.76
C LYS A 509 15.17 -4.88 -26.53
N GLU A 510 15.62 -3.76 -25.97
CA GLU A 510 15.00 -3.05 -24.82
C GLU A 510 13.52 -2.71 -25.04
N LYS A 511 13.08 -2.50 -26.30
CA LYS A 511 11.68 -2.19 -26.61
C LYS A 511 10.72 -3.38 -26.44
N LYS A 512 11.24 -4.61 -26.35
CA LYS A 512 10.43 -5.83 -26.20
C LYS A 512 10.06 -6.13 -24.74
N GLU A 513 10.80 -5.59 -23.79
CA GLU A 513 10.61 -5.84 -22.36
C GLU A 513 9.83 -4.72 -21.65
N ARG A 514 9.80 -3.52 -22.24
CA ARG A 514 8.98 -2.41 -21.71
C ARG A 514 7.49 -2.73 -21.72
N ARG A 515 6.80 -2.30 -20.66
CA ARG A 515 5.36 -2.45 -20.49
C ARG A 515 4.66 -1.10 -20.53
N GLY A 516 3.46 -1.11 -21.08
CA GLY A 516 2.51 0.00 -21.04
C GLY A 516 1.21 -0.48 -20.43
N PHE A 517 0.20 0.39 -20.44
CA PHE A 517 -1.05 0.13 -19.75
C PHE A 517 -2.24 0.21 -20.70
N ARG A 518 -3.20 -0.70 -20.54
CA ARG A 518 -4.48 -0.66 -21.24
C ARG A 518 -5.64 -0.71 -20.26
N LEU A 519 -6.74 -0.06 -20.60
CA LEU A 519 -7.96 -0.13 -19.80
C LEU A 519 -8.59 -1.53 -19.90
N VAL A 520 -8.90 -2.14 -18.77
CA VAL A 520 -9.68 -3.39 -18.71
C VAL A 520 -11.16 -3.07 -18.92
N THR A 521 -11.74 -3.59 -20.01
CA THR A 521 -13.16 -3.42 -20.34
C THR A 521 -13.92 -4.74 -20.42
N SER A 522 -13.27 -5.81 -20.91
CA SER A 522 -13.89 -7.12 -21.05
C SER A 522 -14.06 -7.75 -19.68
N GLY A 523 -15.30 -8.02 -19.24
CA GLY A 523 -15.55 -8.60 -17.92
C GLY A 523 -15.51 -7.58 -16.77
N ALA A 524 -15.37 -6.28 -17.06
CA ALA A 524 -15.32 -5.22 -16.05
C ALA A 524 -16.68 -4.57 -15.77
N GLU A 525 -17.79 -5.10 -16.31
CA GLU A 525 -19.09 -4.42 -16.32
C GLU A 525 -19.63 -4.15 -14.91
N ALA A 526 -19.32 -5.01 -13.94
CA ALA A 526 -19.70 -4.82 -12.55
C ALA A 526 -19.08 -3.55 -11.94
N LEU A 527 -17.85 -3.23 -12.33
CA LEU A 527 -17.14 -2.02 -11.89
C LEU A 527 -17.61 -0.80 -12.68
N GLU A 528 -17.80 -0.95 -14.00
CA GLU A 528 -18.24 0.13 -14.88
C GLU A 528 -19.62 0.67 -14.51
N GLN A 529 -20.51 -0.15 -13.93
CA GLN A 529 -21.86 0.27 -13.54
C GLN A 529 -21.91 1.17 -12.30
N ILE A 530 -20.79 1.37 -11.60
CA ILE A 530 -20.71 2.20 -10.40
C ILE A 530 -20.20 3.59 -10.78
N ASP A 531 -21.07 4.60 -10.68
CA ASP A 531 -20.79 5.97 -11.12
C ASP A 531 -20.65 6.99 -10.00
N ASP A 532 -20.64 6.53 -8.74
CA ASP A 532 -20.52 7.36 -7.54
C ASP A 532 -19.35 6.94 -6.64
N VAL A 533 -18.24 6.51 -7.25
CA VAL A 533 -17.03 6.05 -6.54
C VAL A 533 -16.35 7.21 -5.79
N GLU A 534 -16.08 7.01 -4.51
CA GLU A 534 -15.26 7.91 -3.68
C GLU A 534 -13.85 7.37 -3.49
N SER A 535 -13.68 6.06 -3.38
CA SER A 535 -12.37 5.39 -3.45
C SER A 535 -12.50 3.92 -3.88
N ALA A 536 -11.39 3.34 -4.30
CA ALA A 536 -11.31 1.92 -4.63
C ALA A 536 -9.93 1.38 -4.21
N HIS A 537 -9.89 0.15 -3.70
CA HIS A 537 -8.68 -0.51 -3.20
C HIS A 537 -8.70 -2.00 -3.53
N TRP A 538 -7.54 -2.56 -3.83
CA TRP A 538 -7.34 -4.00 -3.89
C TRP A 538 -7.50 -4.64 -2.50
N VAL A 539 -8.11 -5.81 -2.45
CA VAL A 539 -8.31 -6.60 -1.23
C VAL A 539 -8.38 -8.07 -1.58
N ASP A 540 -7.69 -8.95 -0.86
CA ASP A 540 -7.95 -10.39 -0.95
C ASP A 540 -8.96 -10.75 0.13
N LEU A 541 -10.24 -10.84 -0.25
CA LEU A 541 -11.35 -10.89 0.70
C LEU A 541 -11.49 -12.27 1.37
N ASP A 542 -11.27 -13.34 0.61
CA ASP A 542 -11.42 -14.73 1.06
C ASP A 542 -10.10 -15.50 1.11
N ASP A 543 -8.97 -14.78 1.15
CA ASP A 543 -7.60 -15.29 1.30
C ASP A 543 -7.28 -16.37 0.25
N ASP A 544 -7.78 -16.17 -0.97
CA ASP A 544 -7.62 -17.10 -2.10
C ASP A 544 -6.46 -16.75 -3.03
N GLY A 545 -5.74 -15.66 -2.72
CA GLY A 545 -4.62 -15.13 -3.49
C GLY A 545 -5.03 -14.27 -4.69
N THR A 546 -6.33 -14.06 -4.91
CA THR A 546 -6.83 -13.16 -5.96
C THR A 546 -7.15 -11.79 -5.37
N LEU A 547 -6.77 -10.72 -6.09
CA LEU A 547 -7.11 -9.37 -5.68
C LEU A 547 -8.53 -9.01 -6.10
N ASP A 548 -9.45 -9.06 -5.15
CA ASP A 548 -10.78 -8.44 -5.21
C ASP A 548 -10.68 -6.92 -5.06
N ILE A 549 -11.82 -6.23 -5.15
CA ILE A 549 -11.88 -4.77 -5.06
C ILE A 549 -12.91 -4.34 -4.03
N LEU A 550 -12.49 -3.54 -3.06
CA LEU A 550 -13.39 -2.69 -2.27
C LEU A 550 -13.63 -1.39 -3.03
N VAL A 551 -14.89 -1.08 -3.32
CA VAL A 551 -15.33 0.24 -3.80
C VAL A 551 -16.09 0.95 -2.69
N GLN A 552 -15.61 2.11 -2.25
CA GLN A 552 -16.32 2.96 -1.32
C GLN A 552 -17.12 3.99 -2.10
N ARG A 553 -18.44 3.81 -2.13
CA ARG A 553 -19.38 4.66 -2.87
C ARG A 553 -19.85 5.85 -2.03
N SER A 554 -20.38 6.87 -2.69
CA SER A 554 -21.02 8.00 -2.03
C SER A 554 -22.17 7.55 -1.12
N GLY A 555 -22.36 8.19 0.04
CA GLY A 555 -23.45 7.86 0.95
C GLY A 555 -24.83 8.19 0.36
N ALA A 556 -25.83 7.31 0.58
CA ALA A 556 -27.21 7.55 0.12
C ALA A 556 -27.76 8.91 0.60
N GLY A 557 -28.44 9.63 -0.31
CA GLY A 557 -29.17 10.86 -0.01
C GLY A 557 -28.32 12.13 0.15
N GLY A 558 -27.04 12.12 -0.24
CA GLY A 558 -26.15 13.26 -0.01
C GLY A 558 -25.87 13.49 1.48
N GLY A 559 -25.73 12.39 2.23
CA GLY A 559 -25.57 12.39 3.68
C GLY A 559 -24.49 13.36 4.19
N SER A 560 -24.73 13.93 5.36
CA SER A 560 -23.77 14.82 6.03
C SER A 560 -22.52 14.06 6.46
N GLY A 561 -21.34 14.66 6.26
CA GLY A 561 -20.06 14.11 6.73
C GLY A 561 -19.43 13.09 5.78
N ALA A 562 -18.54 12.25 6.31
CA ALA A 562 -17.73 11.26 5.61
C ALA A 562 -18.51 9.98 5.21
N ALA A 563 -19.82 10.03 5.01
CA ALA A 563 -20.62 8.83 4.75
C ALA A 563 -20.13 8.05 3.50
N ARG A 564 -19.95 6.73 3.63
CA ARG A 564 -19.53 5.84 2.53
C ARG A 564 -20.30 4.52 2.56
N GLN A 565 -20.68 4.05 1.38
CA GLN A 565 -21.29 2.73 1.20
C GLN A 565 -20.25 1.78 0.61
N PRO A 566 -19.75 0.79 1.38
CA PRO A 566 -18.83 -0.20 0.84
C PRO A 566 -19.57 -1.12 -0.13
N LEU A 567 -18.89 -1.49 -1.21
CA LEU A 567 -19.34 -2.47 -2.19
C LEU A 567 -18.13 -3.30 -2.60
N PHE A 568 -18.22 -4.61 -2.49
CA PHE A 568 -17.16 -5.52 -2.87
C PHE A 568 -17.39 -6.07 -4.27
N ILE A 569 -16.33 -6.12 -5.06
CA ILE A 569 -16.28 -6.72 -6.38
C ILE A 569 -15.31 -7.90 -6.30
N LYS A 570 -15.83 -9.12 -6.39
CA LYS A 570 -15.02 -10.33 -6.48
C LYS A 570 -14.35 -10.36 -7.85
N ASN A 571 -13.04 -10.53 -7.85
CA ASN A 571 -12.25 -10.84 -9.01
C ASN A 571 -12.36 -12.34 -9.30
N ASN A 572 -12.82 -12.67 -10.50
CA ASN A 572 -12.95 -14.06 -10.94
C ASN A 572 -12.30 -14.26 -12.32
N TYR A 573 -11.27 -13.48 -12.65
CA TYR A 573 -10.37 -13.78 -13.79
C TYR A 573 -9.53 -15.01 -13.42
N PHE A 574 -9.72 -16.12 -14.14
CA PHE A 574 -8.99 -17.35 -13.86
C PHE A 574 -7.62 -17.33 -14.53
N HIS A 575 -6.57 -17.38 -13.73
CA HIS A 575 -5.22 -17.66 -14.18
C HIS A 575 -4.64 -18.80 -13.33
N ASP A 576 -3.95 -19.74 -13.96
CA ASP A 576 -3.32 -20.89 -13.28
C ASP A 576 -2.09 -20.39 -12.50
N ALA A 577 -2.31 -19.83 -11.32
CA ALA A 577 -1.27 -19.41 -10.40
C ALA A 577 -1.44 -20.08 -9.03
N PHE A 578 -0.34 -20.23 -8.30
CA PHE A 578 -0.32 -20.77 -6.95
C PHE A 578 0.43 -19.81 -6.04
N PHE A 579 -0.24 -19.36 -4.99
CA PHE A 579 0.33 -18.50 -3.96
C PHE A 579 0.78 -19.31 -2.76
N LEU A 580 1.96 -18.98 -2.21
CA LEU A 580 2.50 -19.57 -0.99
C LEU A 580 2.43 -18.55 0.14
N LYS A 581 1.51 -18.75 1.09
CA LYS A 581 1.47 -18.02 2.35
C LYS A 581 2.36 -18.74 3.38
N ALA A 582 3.44 -18.10 3.81
CA ALA A 582 4.23 -18.56 4.94
C ALA A 582 3.64 -17.99 6.24
N GLN A 583 3.38 -18.86 7.22
CA GLN A 583 2.84 -18.46 8.52
C GLN A 583 3.88 -18.71 9.63
N GLY A 584 4.27 -17.64 10.33
CA GLY A 584 5.14 -17.70 11.50
C GLY A 584 4.31 -17.84 12.78
N LEU A 585 4.67 -18.81 13.63
CA LEU A 585 3.99 -19.04 14.91
C LEU A 585 4.72 -18.26 16.02
N VAL A 586 4.13 -17.18 16.54
CA VAL A 586 4.66 -16.50 17.73
C VAL A 586 4.38 -17.39 18.94
N ARG A 587 5.39 -18.17 19.33
CA ARG A 587 5.28 -19.07 20.47
C ARG A 587 5.44 -18.27 21.76
N THR A 588 4.33 -17.99 22.44
CA THR A 588 4.32 -17.49 23.81
C THR A 588 4.77 -18.61 24.77
N SER A 589 6.08 -18.84 24.87
CA SER A 589 6.64 -19.61 25.98
C SER A 589 8.02 -19.12 26.35
N THR A 590 8.15 -18.73 27.61
CA THR A 590 9.40 -18.46 28.34
C THR A 590 10.53 -19.42 27.94
N GLY A 591 11.42 -18.97 27.06
CA GLY A 591 12.56 -19.77 26.63
C GLY A 591 13.32 -19.07 25.53
N HIS A 592 14.56 -18.66 25.83
CA HIS A 592 15.46 -18.03 24.88
C HIS A 592 15.60 -18.87 23.60
N GLY A 593 15.10 -18.33 22.49
CA GLY A 593 15.33 -18.85 21.14
C GLY A 593 15.34 -17.69 20.18
N ARG A 594 16.54 -17.37 19.64
CA ARG A 594 16.70 -16.44 18.52
C ARG A 594 15.89 -16.99 17.34
N ALA A 595 14.90 -16.25 16.88
CA ALA A 595 14.37 -16.39 15.53
C ALA A 595 15.05 -15.30 14.68
N ALA A 596 15.75 -15.75 13.63
CA ALA A 596 16.14 -14.90 12.52
C ALA A 596 15.04 -15.08 11.46
N VAL A 597 14.45 -13.97 11.03
CA VAL A 597 13.83 -13.77 9.73
C VAL A 597 14.30 -12.41 9.26
#